data_AF-A0A074J7C6-F1
#
_entry.id   AF-A0A074J7C6-F1
#
_cell.length_a   1.000
_cell.length_b   1.000
_cell.length_c   1.000
_cell.angle_alpha   90.00
_cell.angle_beta   90.00
_cell.angle_gamma   90.00
#
_symmetry.space_group_name_H-M   'P 1'
#
loop_
_entity.id
_entity.type
_entity.pdbx_description
1 polymer ?
#
loop_
_entity_poly.entity_id
_entity_poly.type
_entity_poly.pdbx_seq_one_letter_code
_entity_poly.pdbx_strand_id
1 'polypeptide(L)'
;MIEDSGKGAPMVPLSFLCRVIARSEDTARKLAASGVFEIKRGQVDLRAAVAGIIEHEVNKRVEKSRTIRKNSKVVWKRRAELQRDADERRDLMVEQFEIADQIVAVLDGIDAELPPAVREHVSGLSRLSRRLRGLSAPRG
;
A
#
# COMPACT_ATOMS: atom_id res chain seq x y z
N MET A 1 32.62 39.04 13.02
CA MET A 1 33.12 38.81 11.64
C MET A 1 34.01 37.60 11.70
N ILE A 2 33.56 36.45 11.21
CA ILE A 2 34.40 35.25 11.15
C ILE A 2 35.12 35.34 9.80
N GLU A 3 36.43 35.55 9.86
CA GLU A 3 37.28 35.57 8.68
C GLU A 3 37.25 34.19 8.01
N ASP A 4 36.61 34.13 6.85
CA ASP A 4 36.63 32.99 5.95
C ASP A 4 38.04 32.89 5.35
N SER A 5 38.94 32.28 6.12
CA SER A 5 40.30 31.99 5.70
C SER A 5 40.25 31.04 4.52
N GLY A 6 40.39 31.60 3.31
CA GLY A 6 40.50 30.91 2.02
C GLY A 6 41.74 30.03 1.86
N LYS A 7 42.07 29.21 2.86
CA LYS A 7 42.94 28.06 2.67
C LYS A 7 42.06 26.97 2.06
N GLY A 8 42.21 26.76 0.75
CA GLY A 8 41.64 25.61 0.06
C GLY A 8 41.86 24.36 0.89
N ALA A 9 40.80 23.57 1.06
CA ALA A 9 40.86 22.40 1.92
C ALA A 9 41.99 21.45 1.46
N PRO A 10 42.63 20.75 2.40
CA PRO A 10 43.80 19.94 2.07
C PRO A 10 43.42 18.89 1.02
N MET A 11 44.17 18.89 -0.08
CA MET A 11 44.15 17.80 -1.05
C MET A 11 44.79 16.58 -0.39
N VAL A 12 43.98 15.57 -0.12
CA VAL A 12 44.41 14.34 0.55
C VAL A 12 44.38 13.17 -0.44
N PRO A 13 45.22 12.13 -0.26
CA PRO A 13 45.09 10.91 -1.04
C PRO A 13 43.69 10.30 -0.88
N LEU A 14 43.18 9.68 -1.95
CA LEU A 14 41.89 8.98 -1.91
C LEU A 14 41.80 7.95 -0.78
N SER A 15 42.91 7.27 -0.48
CA SER A 15 43.01 6.30 0.63
C SER A 15 42.74 6.94 2.00
N PHE A 16 43.10 8.21 2.19
CA PHE A 16 42.79 8.95 3.41
C PHE A 16 41.30 9.25 3.52
N LEU A 17 40.68 9.74 2.44
CA LEU A 17 39.24 9.95 2.38
C LEU A 17 38.49 8.65 2.73
N CYS A 18 38.90 7.51 2.15
CA CYS A 18 38.28 6.20 2.41
C CYS A 18 38.29 5.82 3.90
N ARG A 19 39.38 6.13 4.61
CA ARG A 19 39.46 5.94 6.07
C ARG A 19 38.51 6.86 6.81
N VAL A 20 38.42 8.13 6.42
CA VAL A 20 37.53 9.13 7.05
C VAL A 20 36.06 8.74 6.90
N ILE A 21 35.65 8.27 5.73
CA ILE A 21 34.25 7.90 5.45
C ILE A 21 33.95 6.43 5.81
N ALA A 22 34.94 5.68 6.29
CA ALA A 22 34.88 4.24 6.56
C ALA A 22 34.28 3.43 5.40
N ARG A 23 34.72 3.71 4.16
CA ARG A 23 34.28 2.99 2.95
C ARG A 23 35.48 2.42 2.18
N SER A 24 35.21 1.43 1.35
CA SER A 24 36.20 0.91 0.41
C SER A 24 36.55 1.93 -0.67
N GLU A 25 37.76 1.82 -1.20
CA GLU A 25 38.21 2.66 -2.31
C GLU A 25 37.35 2.50 -3.56
N ASP A 26 36.87 1.28 -3.83
CA ASP A 26 35.92 1.02 -4.92
C ASP A 26 34.62 1.83 -4.75
N THR A 27 34.10 1.92 -3.53
CA THR A 27 32.91 2.74 -3.23
C THR A 27 33.20 4.23 -3.45
N ALA A 28 34.34 4.71 -2.97
CA ALA A 28 34.74 6.11 -3.14
C ALA A 28 34.92 6.47 -4.63
N ARG A 29 35.50 5.58 -5.44
CA ARG A 29 35.64 5.77 -6.89
C ARG A 29 34.30 5.79 -7.60
N LYS A 30 33.34 4.95 -7.20
CA LYS A 30 31.97 4.99 -7.73
C LYS A 30 31.26 6.31 -7.42
N LEU A 31 31.42 6.82 -6.20
CA LEU A 31 30.87 8.12 -5.81
C LEU A 31 31.49 9.26 -6.63
N ALA A 32 32.81 9.24 -6.82
CA ALA A 32 33.50 10.20 -7.69
C ALA A 32 33.02 10.11 -9.15
N ALA A 33 32.87 8.89 -9.69
CA ALA A 33 32.36 8.67 -11.05
C ALA A 33 30.91 9.17 -11.23
N SER A 34 30.10 9.15 -10.17
CA SER A 34 28.76 9.74 -10.17
C SER A 34 28.74 11.26 -9.95
N GLY A 35 29.90 11.92 -9.89
CA GLY A 35 30.02 13.37 -9.76
C GLY A 35 29.88 13.89 -8.33
N VAL A 36 29.91 13.03 -7.30
CA VAL A 36 29.79 13.46 -5.89
C VAL A 36 30.99 14.31 -5.46
N PHE A 37 32.17 14.04 -6.03
CA PHE A 37 33.38 14.83 -5.87
C PHE A 37 34.39 14.48 -6.98
N GLU A 38 35.42 15.31 -7.15
CA GLU A 38 36.47 15.08 -8.14
C GLU A 38 37.73 14.45 -7.55
N ILE A 39 38.32 13.51 -8.28
CA ILE A 39 39.65 12.95 -7.99
C ILE A 39 40.65 13.55 -8.98
N LYS A 40 41.62 14.33 -8.49
CA LYS A 40 42.70 14.93 -9.30
C LYS A 40 44.02 14.24 -8.99
N ARG A 41 44.57 13.49 -9.96
CA ARG A 41 45.85 12.75 -9.81
C ARG A 41 45.91 11.86 -8.55
N GLY A 42 44.79 11.22 -8.19
CA GLY A 42 44.68 10.37 -6.99
C GLY A 42 44.48 11.12 -5.67
N GLN A 43 44.37 12.45 -5.71
CA GLN A 43 44.03 13.29 -4.58
C GLN A 43 42.62 13.84 -4.67
N VAL A 44 42.06 14.18 -3.52
CA VAL A 44 40.69 14.66 -3.33
C VAL A 44 40.70 15.83 -2.38
N ASP A 45 39.90 16.85 -2.67
CA ASP A 45 39.59 17.88 -1.69
C ASP A 45 38.71 17.25 -0.60
N LEU A 46 39.25 17.13 0.61
CA LEU A 46 38.56 16.46 1.72
C LEU A 46 37.24 17.14 2.08
N ARG A 47 37.19 18.47 2.07
CA ARG A 47 36.00 19.22 2.50
C ARG A 47 34.90 19.10 1.46
N ALA A 48 35.25 19.28 0.19
CA ALA A 48 34.32 19.11 -0.92
C ALA A 48 33.81 17.66 -1.00
N ALA A 49 34.69 16.67 -0.84
CA ALA A 49 34.32 15.27 -0.89
C ALA A 49 33.39 14.86 0.26
N VAL A 50 33.69 15.25 1.50
CA VAL A 50 32.81 14.96 2.64
C VAL A 50 31.46 15.65 2.50
N ALA A 51 31.44 16.93 2.09
CA ALA A 51 30.21 17.67 1.87
C ALA A 51 29.34 17.01 0.78
N GLY A 52 29.94 16.67 -0.36
CA GLY A 52 29.24 15.98 -1.46
C GLY A 52 28.69 14.62 -1.04
N ILE A 53 29.46 13.84 -0.27
CA ILE A 53 29.00 12.52 0.22
C ILE A 53 27.80 12.67 1.18
N ILE A 54 27.85 13.64 2.09
CA ILE A 54 26.74 13.93 3.00
C ILE A 54 25.50 14.33 2.21
N GLU A 55 25.64 15.27 1.27
CA GLU A 55 24.54 15.71 0.42
C GLU A 55 23.95 14.57 -0.41
N HIS A 56 24.79 13.71 -0.98
CA HIS A 56 24.37 12.54 -1.74
C HIS A 56 23.53 11.57 -0.88
N GLU A 57 23.97 11.27 0.34
CA GLU A 57 23.24 10.41 1.26
C GLU A 57 21.91 11.04 1.72
N VAL A 58 21.89 12.35 1.97
CA VAL A 58 20.66 13.09 2.30
C VAL A 58 19.68 13.01 1.13
N ASN A 59 20.12 13.32 -0.09
CA ASN A 59 19.28 13.28 -1.29
C ASN A 59 18.71 11.87 -1.54
N LYS A 60 19.53 10.83 -1.38
CA LYS A 60 19.09 9.44 -1.50
C LYS A 60 18.00 9.07 -0.48
N ARG A 61 18.11 9.54 0.77
CA ARG A 61 17.10 9.32 1.82
C ARG A 61 15.82 10.12 1.57
N VAL A 62 15.94 11.35 1.09
CA VAL A 62 14.79 12.20 0.72
C VAL A 62 14.02 11.55 -0.44
N GLU A 63 14.71 11.05 -1.46
CA GLU A 63 14.06 10.43 -2.60
C GLU A 63 13.37 9.10 -2.24
N LYS A 64 14.00 8.29 -1.36
CA LYS A 64 13.36 7.11 -0.77
C LYS A 64 12.10 7.46 0.03
N SER A 65 12.15 8.55 0.80
CA SER A 65 10.99 9.02 1.58
C SER A 65 9.86 9.52 0.67
N ARG A 66 10.19 10.22 -0.43
CA ARG A 66 9.22 10.69 -1.43
C ARG A 66 8.52 9.53 -2.13
N THR A 67 9.27 8.50 -2.53
CA THR A 67 8.72 7.30 -3.16
C THR A 67 7.81 6.52 -2.20
N ILE A 68 8.21 6.33 -0.94
CA ILE A 68 7.35 5.74 0.10
C ILE A 68 6.05 6.54 0.23
N ARG A 69 6.13 7.87 0.34
CA ARG A 69 4.92 8.72 0.48
C ARG A 69 3.98 8.61 -0.72
N LYS A 70 4.52 8.53 -1.94
CA LYS A 70 3.72 8.31 -3.16
C LYS A 70 3.03 6.95 -3.12
N ASN A 71 3.78 5.88 -2.81
CA ASN A 71 3.24 4.52 -2.74
C ASN A 71 2.16 4.39 -1.64
N SER A 72 2.38 5.00 -0.48
CA SER A 72 1.38 5.02 0.59
C SER A 72 0.08 5.66 0.11
N LYS A 73 0.12 6.81 -0.59
CA LYS A 73 -1.09 7.44 -1.13
C LYS A 73 -1.86 6.52 -2.09
N VAL A 74 -1.17 5.77 -2.94
CA VAL A 74 -1.79 4.79 -3.85
C VAL A 74 -2.47 3.68 -3.06
N VAL A 75 -1.81 3.13 -2.04
CA VAL A 75 -2.39 2.09 -1.17
C VAL A 75 -3.62 2.60 -0.42
N TRP A 76 -3.58 3.82 0.13
CA TRP A 76 -4.73 4.43 0.80
C TRP A 76 -5.92 4.61 -0.14
N LYS A 77 -5.68 5.08 -1.37
CA LYS A 77 -6.73 5.21 -2.39
C LYS A 77 -7.34 3.84 -2.71
N ARG A 78 -6.49 2.83 -2.95
CA ARG A 78 -6.96 1.48 -3.27
C ARG A 78 -7.75 0.84 -2.12
N ARG A 79 -7.32 1.07 -0.87
CA ARG A 79 -8.05 0.61 0.31
C ARG A 79 -9.44 1.26 0.40
N ALA A 80 -9.54 2.56 0.13
CA ALA A 80 -10.83 3.26 0.13
C ALA A 80 -11.78 2.74 -0.97
N GLU A 81 -11.26 2.43 -2.16
CA GLU A 81 -12.03 1.80 -3.24
C GLU A 81 -12.56 0.42 -2.81
N LEU A 82 -11.68 -0.45 -2.28
CA LEU A 82 -12.09 -1.79 -1.83
C LEU A 82 -13.10 -1.76 -0.67
N GLN A 83 -13.01 -0.75 0.21
CA GLN A 83 -14.00 -0.58 1.27
C GLN A 83 -15.37 -0.23 0.71
N ARG A 84 -15.44 0.70 -0.27
CA ARG A 84 -16.70 1.04 -0.94
C ARG A 84 -17.30 -0.17 -1.66
N ASP A 85 -16.50 -0.92 -2.42
CA ASP A 85 -16.97 -2.13 -3.10
C ASP A 85 -17.52 -3.18 -2.10
N ALA A 86 -16.91 -3.28 -0.91
CA ALA A 86 -17.37 -4.18 0.14
C ALA A 86 -18.69 -3.69 0.77
N ASP A 87 -18.82 -2.38 1.01
CA ASP A 87 -20.03 -1.77 1.54
C ASP A 87 -21.19 -1.90 0.52
N GLU A 88 -20.96 -1.63 -0.77
CA GLU A 88 -21.95 -1.81 -1.84
C GLU A 88 -22.42 -3.27 -1.96
N ARG A 89 -21.51 -4.24 -1.85
CA ARG A 89 -21.89 -5.67 -1.84
C ARG A 89 -22.69 -6.05 -0.62
N ARG A 90 -22.38 -5.46 0.54
CA ARG A 90 -23.13 -5.70 1.77
C ARG A 90 -24.55 -5.16 1.64
N ASP A 91 -24.72 -3.96 1.10
CA ASP A 91 -26.03 -3.34 0.87
C ASP A 91 -26.86 -4.18 -0.11
N LEU A 92 -26.27 -4.63 -1.22
CA LEU A 92 -26.94 -5.56 -2.16
C LEU A 92 -27.33 -6.89 -1.52
N MET A 93 -26.50 -7.44 -0.62
CA MET A 93 -26.87 -8.65 0.12
C MET A 93 -28.07 -8.40 1.02
N VAL A 94 -28.10 -7.26 1.74
CA VAL A 94 -29.24 -6.88 2.59
C VAL A 94 -30.52 -6.77 1.78
N GLU A 95 -30.49 -6.10 0.63
CA GLU A 95 -31.65 -6.02 -0.28
C GLU A 95 -32.12 -7.41 -0.74
N GLN A 96 -31.19 -8.30 -1.09
CA GLN A 96 -31.53 -9.68 -1.49
C GLN A 96 -32.15 -10.48 -0.34
N PHE A 97 -31.69 -10.27 0.89
CA PHE A 97 -32.27 -10.89 2.08
C PHE A 97 -33.71 -10.41 2.30
N GLU A 98 -33.95 -9.10 2.20
CA GLU A 98 -35.30 -8.53 2.35
C GLU A 98 -36.26 -9.05 1.28
N ILE A 99 -35.81 -9.14 0.02
CA ILE A 99 -36.59 -9.73 -1.06
C ILE A 99 -36.88 -11.22 -0.79
N ALA A 100 -35.89 -11.98 -0.34
CA ALA A 100 -36.06 -13.39 -0.02
C ALA A 100 -37.09 -13.59 1.11
N ASP A 101 -37.06 -12.75 2.14
CA ASP A 101 -38.02 -12.79 3.25
C ASP A 101 -39.44 -12.42 2.79
N GLN A 102 -39.58 -11.42 1.91
CA GLN A 102 -40.86 -11.08 1.28
C GLN A 102 -41.42 -12.26 0.46
N ILE A 103 -40.57 -12.93 -0.32
CA ILE A 103 -40.97 -14.12 -1.09
C ILE A 103 -41.42 -15.24 -0.15
N VAL A 104 -40.69 -15.48 0.94
CA VAL A 104 -41.07 -16.48 1.95
C VAL A 104 -42.44 -16.15 2.55
N ALA A 105 -42.69 -14.89 2.92
CA ALA A 105 -43.97 -14.46 3.48
C ALA A 105 -45.13 -14.66 2.48
N VAL A 106 -44.92 -14.36 1.20
CA VAL A 106 -45.92 -14.61 0.14
C VAL A 106 -46.17 -16.11 -0.03
N LEU A 107 -45.11 -16.92 -0.07
CA LEU A 107 -45.23 -18.38 -0.18
C LEU A 107 -45.99 -19.00 1.00
N ASP A 108 -45.72 -18.53 2.23
CA ASP A 108 -46.42 -18.97 3.43
C ASP A 108 -47.90 -18.55 3.41
N GLY A 109 -48.21 -17.34 2.92
CA GLY A 109 -49.59 -16.87 2.73
C GLY A 109 -50.37 -17.73 1.74
N ILE A 110 -49.77 -18.05 0.59
CA ILE A 110 -50.37 -18.96 -0.41
C ILE A 110 -50.61 -20.35 0.21
N ASP A 111 -49.63 -20.90 0.94
CA ASP A 111 -49.76 -22.22 1.59
C ASP A 111 -50.89 -22.24 2.63
N ALA A 112 -51.09 -21.14 3.37
CA ALA A 112 -52.16 -21.00 4.35
C ALA A 112 -53.57 -21.00 3.71
N GLU A 113 -53.70 -20.40 2.53
CA GLU A 113 -54.97 -20.27 1.79
C GLU A 113 -55.35 -21.52 0.97
N LEU A 114 -54.40 -22.44 0.74
CA LEU A 114 -54.68 -23.68 -0.01
C LEU A 114 -55.57 -24.66 0.77
N PRO A 115 -56.58 -25.29 0.13
CA PRO A 115 -57.37 -26.35 0.75
C PRO A 115 -56.49 -27.52 1.20
N PRO A 116 -56.79 -28.21 2.33
CA PRO A 116 -55.95 -29.28 2.87
C PRO A 116 -55.63 -30.40 1.87
N ALA A 117 -56.60 -30.78 1.05
CA ALA A 117 -56.45 -31.80 0.00
C ALA A 117 -55.48 -31.38 -1.13
N VAL A 118 -55.30 -30.07 -1.36
CA VAL A 118 -54.35 -29.55 -2.35
C VAL A 118 -52.96 -29.38 -1.72
N ARG A 119 -52.92 -29.00 -0.44
CA ARG A 119 -51.68 -28.79 0.33
C ARG A 119 -50.80 -30.05 0.38
N GLU A 120 -51.41 -31.23 0.51
CA GLU A 120 -50.69 -32.53 0.47
C GLU A 120 -50.00 -32.80 -0.87
N HIS A 121 -50.49 -32.22 -1.98
CA HIS A 121 -49.91 -32.40 -3.31
C HIS A 121 -48.90 -31.31 -3.69
N VAL A 122 -48.85 -30.19 -2.96
CA VAL A 122 -47.98 -29.02 -3.24
C VAL A 122 -46.73 -29.01 -2.35
N SER A 123 -46.07 -30.17 -2.22
CA SER A 123 -44.80 -30.33 -1.49
C SER A 123 -43.65 -29.44 -2.00
N GLY A 124 -43.78 -28.91 -3.23
CA GLY A 124 -42.80 -28.02 -3.86
C GLY A 124 -42.71 -26.63 -3.21
N LEU A 125 -43.83 -26.05 -2.75
CA LEU A 125 -43.85 -24.70 -2.16
C LEU A 125 -43.18 -24.68 -0.78
N SER A 126 -43.51 -25.62 0.10
CA SER A 126 -42.90 -25.73 1.42
C SER A 126 -41.39 -26.02 1.33
N ARG A 127 -40.96 -26.78 0.31
CA ARG A 127 -39.53 -27.04 0.03
C ARG A 127 -38.80 -25.80 -0.47
N LEU A 128 -39.45 -24.99 -1.31
CA LEU A 128 -38.93 -23.69 -1.79
C LEU A 128 -38.80 -22.67 -0.65
N SER A 129 -39.85 -22.50 0.17
CA SER A 129 -39.83 -21.63 1.36
C SER A 129 -38.70 -22.02 2.33
N ARG A 130 -38.55 -23.33 2.62
CA ARG A 130 -37.45 -23.83 3.48
C ARG A 130 -36.06 -23.57 2.90
N ARG A 131 -35.87 -23.71 1.59
CA ARG A 131 -34.59 -23.41 0.91
C ARG A 131 -34.27 -21.93 0.94
N LEU A 132 -35.26 -21.07 0.72
CA LEU A 132 -35.09 -19.62 0.77
C LEU A 132 -34.73 -19.15 2.18
N ARG A 133 -35.41 -19.62 3.22
CA ARG A 133 -35.03 -19.33 4.62
C ARG A 133 -33.60 -19.78 4.96
N GLY A 134 -33.16 -20.90 4.39
CA GLY A 134 -31.78 -21.38 4.57
C GLY A 134 -30.72 -20.57 3.81
N LEU A 135 -31.12 -19.83 2.78
CA LEU A 135 -30.29 -18.83 2.11
C LEU A 135 -30.31 -17.50 2.85
N SER A 136 -31.43 -17.16 3.50
CA SER A 136 -31.61 -15.92 4.26
C SER A 136 -30.92 -15.88 5.62
N ALA A 137 -30.54 -17.05 6.18
CA ALA A 137 -29.92 -17.12 7.49
C ALA A 137 -28.48 -16.58 7.46
N PRO A 138 -28.07 -15.69 8.41
CA PRO A 138 -26.71 -15.18 8.47
C PRO A 138 -25.73 -16.34 8.68
N ARG A 139 -24.84 -16.56 7.70
CA ARG A 139 -23.72 -17.49 7.85
C ARG A 139 -22.63 -16.77 8.63
N GLY A 140 -22.54 -17.08 9.92
CA GLY A 140 -21.46 -16.63 10.80
C GLY A 140 -20.09 -17.13 10.37
#